data_AF-A0A1V5PNL1-F1
#
_entry.id   AF-A0A1V5PNL1-F1
#
_cell.length_a   1.000
_cell.length_b   1.000
_cell.length_c   1.000
_cell.angle_alpha   90.00
_cell.angle_beta   90.00
_cell.angle_gamma   90.00
#
_symmetry.space_group_name_H-M   'P 1'
#
loop_
_entity.id
_entity.type
_entity.pdbx_description
1 polymer ?
#
loop_
_entity_poly.entity_id
_entity_poly.type
_entity_poly.pdbx_seq_one_letter_code
_entity_poly.pdbx_strand_id
1 'polypeptide(L)'
;MTKKNWSSKSIYINTLIDITKNEINFKELSELCIILKRLYKKLILIYENLQIDKANKDTRKLREQLAYFHKLISNINKYPENKNKELLYQNINKIVTITEDLFYILTRMREKEKKITPPSKSPLMSELILAVKAVHKGELPYEALKEKINFLKEFIESTKKQIYPLSWNPDSVTFLEEYEKVLININLYQEGLNYLKNRDKHHIEKGIDIILKATEKLFTSLGLLYESADIITKVICLRCGHKNSLYRDTCAICRSLLPKVAQTGTDGKHTETYEIKNFEYIITDNLKELMEVTKEIEDGKITKKDFNNILKEMEKKLKHVRDELKGKNMKIIPEIYRLFKDSLKDMKHGIKIMKNYTKDENPDHLDTGLNEIFEASRKISTLQNLGIEAERELSRRDAKRER
;
A
#
# COMPACT_ATOMS: atom_id res chain seq x y z
N MET A 1 2.10 -56.21 1.41
CA MET A 1 2.81 -54.98 1.83
C MET A 1 1.85 -54.11 2.63
N THR A 2 2.18 -53.82 3.88
CA THR A 2 1.36 -53.08 4.83
C THR A 2 1.18 -51.61 4.39
N LYS A 3 -0.07 -51.18 4.19
CA LYS A 3 -0.43 -49.79 3.89
C LYS A 3 -0.11 -48.91 5.12
N LYS A 4 1.07 -48.29 5.15
CA LYS A 4 1.34 -47.17 6.08
C LYS A 4 0.43 -46.01 5.67
N ASN A 5 -0.37 -45.51 6.60
CA ASN A 5 -1.11 -44.25 6.43
C ASN A 5 -0.11 -43.10 6.61
N TRP A 6 0.29 -42.48 5.50
CA TRP A 6 1.10 -41.27 5.51
C TRP A 6 0.16 -40.06 5.58
N SER A 7 0.38 -39.19 6.56
CA SER A 7 -0.21 -37.85 6.61
C SER A 7 0.88 -36.85 6.98
N SER A 8 0.91 -35.74 6.26
CA SER A 8 1.80 -34.60 6.51
C SER A 8 0.98 -33.39 6.92
N LYS A 9 1.60 -32.42 7.60
CA LYS A 9 0.96 -31.12 7.89
C LYS A 9 0.85 -30.22 6.65
N SER A 10 1.57 -30.54 5.58
CA SER A 10 1.52 -29.78 4.32
C SER A 10 0.39 -30.30 3.43
N ILE A 11 -0.57 -29.42 3.11
CA ILE A 11 -1.67 -29.70 2.17
C ILE A 11 -1.10 -30.25 0.85
N TYR A 12 -0.01 -29.67 0.35
CA TYR A 12 0.65 -30.10 -0.89
C TYR A 12 1.26 -31.51 -0.79
N ILE A 13 1.78 -31.89 0.38
CA ILE A 13 2.31 -33.24 0.62
C ILE A 13 1.18 -34.27 0.73
N ASN A 14 0.04 -33.89 1.32
CA ASN A 14 -1.13 -34.77 1.34
C ASN A 14 -1.71 -34.97 -0.07
N THR A 15 -1.75 -33.92 -0.90
CA THR A 15 -2.11 -34.05 -2.32
C THR A 15 -1.14 -34.98 -3.08
N LEU A 16 0.17 -34.88 -2.81
CA LEU A 16 1.18 -35.81 -3.34
C LEU A 16 0.91 -37.27 -2.95
N ILE A 17 0.59 -37.51 -1.68
CA ILE A 17 0.27 -38.84 -1.16
C ILE A 17 -1.04 -39.37 -1.78
N ASP A 18 -2.04 -38.53 -1.99
CA ASP A 18 -3.33 -38.95 -2.54
C ASP A 18 -3.26 -39.27 -4.04
N ILE A 19 -2.48 -38.51 -4.83
CA ILE A 19 -2.18 -38.84 -6.24
C ILE A 19 -1.52 -40.22 -6.35
N THR A 20 -0.71 -40.60 -5.36
CA THR A 20 -0.07 -41.93 -5.35
C THR A 20 -0.99 -43.07 -4.95
N LYS A 21 -2.11 -42.81 -4.27
CA LYS A 21 -3.06 -43.85 -3.82
C LYS A 21 -4.09 -44.23 -4.87
N ASN A 22 -4.32 -43.36 -5.87
CA ASN A 22 -5.29 -43.57 -6.96
C ASN A 22 -4.58 -43.92 -8.28
N GLU A 23 -5.35 -44.20 -9.34
CA GLU A 23 -4.76 -44.34 -10.68
C GLU A 23 -4.06 -43.03 -11.07
N ILE A 24 -2.77 -43.13 -11.41
CA ILE A 24 -1.92 -41.97 -11.72
C ILE A 24 -2.45 -41.29 -12.98
N ASN A 25 -3.17 -40.19 -12.79
CA ASN A 25 -3.59 -39.30 -13.86
C ASN A 25 -2.37 -38.50 -14.33
N PHE A 26 -1.99 -38.69 -15.58
CA PHE A 26 -0.83 -38.04 -16.18
C PHE A 26 -0.92 -36.50 -16.16
N LYS A 27 -2.15 -35.97 -16.26
CA LYS A 27 -2.41 -34.54 -16.17
C LYS A 27 -2.09 -34.01 -14.77
N GLU A 28 -2.56 -34.69 -13.74
CA GLU A 28 -2.28 -34.35 -12.34
C GLU A 28 -0.79 -34.45 -12.00
N LEU A 29 -0.09 -35.46 -12.53
CA LEU A 29 1.36 -35.61 -12.35
C LEU A 29 2.14 -34.46 -13.00
N SER A 30 1.71 -34.02 -14.18
CA SER A 30 2.31 -32.87 -14.88
C SER A 30 2.09 -31.57 -14.11
N GLU A 31 0.87 -31.32 -13.64
CA GLU A 31 0.52 -30.15 -12.81
C GLU A 31 1.34 -30.13 -11.52
N LEU A 32 1.49 -31.28 -10.87
CA LEU A 32 2.32 -31.44 -9.69
C LEU A 32 3.79 -31.10 -9.96
N CYS A 33 4.36 -31.55 -11.09
CA CYS A 33 5.73 -31.20 -11.47
C CYS A 33 5.90 -29.69 -11.65
N ILE A 34 4.89 -29.00 -12.19
CA ILE A 34 4.89 -27.53 -12.31
C ILE A 34 4.91 -26.88 -10.92
N ILE A 35 4.08 -27.35 -9.99
CA ILE A 35 4.04 -26.85 -8.60
C ILE A 35 5.39 -27.05 -7.92
N LEU A 36 5.97 -28.24 -8.01
CA LEU A 36 7.26 -28.57 -7.40
C LEU A 36 8.41 -27.74 -7.99
N LYS A 37 8.42 -27.53 -9.31
CA LYS A 37 9.39 -26.62 -9.96
C LYS A 37 9.25 -25.18 -9.46
N ARG A 38 8.02 -24.69 -9.28
CA ARG A 38 7.76 -23.35 -8.71
C ARG A 38 8.23 -23.26 -7.27
N LEU A 39 7.99 -24.29 -6.46
CA LEU A 39 8.47 -24.37 -5.08
C LEU A 39 10.00 -24.35 -5.03
N TYR A 40 10.67 -25.16 -5.85
CA TYR A 40 12.13 -25.17 -5.96
C TYR A 40 12.68 -23.78 -6.29
N LYS A 41 12.12 -23.09 -7.30
CA LYS A 41 12.53 -21.72 -7.65
C LYS A 41 12.41 -20.76 -6.46
N LYS A 42 11.29 -20.80 -5.73
CA LYS A 42 11.11 -19.97 -4.53
C LYS A 42 12.13 -20.29 -3.43
N LEU A 43 12.41 -21.57 -3.21
CA LEU A 43 13.38 -22.00 -2.20
C LEU A 43 14.82 -21.62 -2.56
N ILE A 44 15.19 -21.66 -3.84
CA ILE A 44 16.47 -21.15 -4.32
C ILE A 44 16.57 -19.64 -4.09
N LEU A 45 15.55 -18.86 -4.42
CA LEU A 45 15.56 -17.42 -4.19
C LEU A 45 15.72 -17.10 -2.69
N ILE A 46 15.06 -17.86 -1.82
CA ILE A 46 15.26 -17.73 -0.37
C ILE A 46 16.72 -18.04 -0.03
N TYR A 47 17.25 -19.18 -0.47
CA TYR A 47 18.63 -19.58 -0.23
C TYR A 47 19.67 -18.55 -0.71
N GLU A 48 19.47 -17.95 -1.89
CA GLU A 48 20.37 -16.94 -2.47
C GLU A 48 20.31 -15.61 -1.71
N ASN A 49 19.15 -15.26 -1.17
CA ASN A 49 18.96 -14.02 -0.40
C ASN A 49 19.35 -14.15 1.08
N LEU A 50 19.50 -15.37 1.59
CA LEU A 50 20.01 -15.60 2.94
C LEU A 50 21.48 -15.17 3.01
N GLN A 51 21.77 -14.05 3.68
CA GLN A 51 23.13 -13.60 4.01
C GLN A 51 23.76 -14.48 5.08
N ILE A 52 23.95 -15.76 4.76
CA ILE A 52 24.45 -16.77 5.70
C ILE A 52 25.83 -17.21 5.25
N ASP A 53 26.72 -17.36 6.21
CA ASP A 53 28.02 -18.00 6.04
C ASP A 53 27.87 -19.30 5.22
N LYS A 54 28.47 -19.30 4.02
CA LYS A 54 28.45 -20.44 3.10
C LYS A 54 29.25 -21.63 3.66
N ALA A 55 30.09 -21.42 4.68
CA ALA A 55 30.80 -22.46 5.41
C ALA A 55 29.94 -23.11 6.52
N ASN A 56 28.77 -22.55 6.85
CA ASN A 56 27.88 -23.12 7.86
C ASN A 56 27.32 -24.47 7.39
N LYS A 57 27.42 -25.48 8.27
CA LYS A 57 26.92 -26.84 8.07
C LYS A 57 25.45 -26.89 7.62
N ASP A 58 24.60 -26.02 8.15
CA ASP A 58 23.18 -25.97 7.79
C ASP A 58 22.98 -25.39 6.38
N THR A 59 23.77 -24.38 5.97
CA THR A 59 23.75 -23.80 4.62
C THR A 59 24.19 -24.82 3.58
N ARG A 60 25.28 -25.57 3.87
CA ARG A 60 25.75 -26.65 2.99
C ARG A 60 24.69 -27.74 2.85
N LYS A 61 24.09 -28.18 3.96
CA LYS A 61 23.01 -29.17 3.95
C LYS A 61 21.79 -28.68 3.17
N LEU A 62 21.42 -27.41 3.32
CA LEU A 62 20.32 -26.79 2.57
C LEU A 62 20.59 -26.83 1.05
N ARG A 63 21.80 -26.47 0.62
CA ARG A 63 22.21 -26.53 -0.79
C ARG A 63 22.16 -27.95 -1.36
N GLU A 64 22.71 -28.93 -0.63
CA GLU A 64 22.71 -30.34 -1.02
C GLU A 64 21.27 -30.87 -1.15
N GLN A 65 20.39 -30.53 -0.20
CA GLN A 65 18.99 -30.93 -0.26
C GLN A 65 18.23 -30.25 -1.40
N LEU A 66 18.49 -28.97 -1.70
CA LEU A 66 17.86 -28.30 -2.85
C LEU A 66 18.29 -28.93 -4.19
N ALA A 67 19.57 -29.25 -4.34
CA ALA A 67 20.06 -29.94 -5.53
C ALA A 67 19.44 -31.33 -5.68
N TYR A 68 19.31 -32.08 -4.58
CA TYR A 68 18.67 -33.38 -4.60
C TYR A 68 17.16 -33.30 -4.88
N PHE A 69 16.47 -32.28 -4.35
CA PHE A 69 15.06 -32.00 -4.64
C PHE A 69 14.85 -31.75 -6.14
N HIS A 70 15.69 -30.91 -6.75
CA HIS A 70 15.64 -30.64 -8.19
C HIS A 70 15.82 -31.91 -9.02
N LYS A 71 16.80 -32.76 -8.66
CA LYS A 71 17.04 -34.05 -9.33
C LYS A 71 15.81 -34.97 -9.26
N LEU A 72 15.14 -35.04 -8.11
CA LEU A 72 13.95 -35.86 -7.93
C LEU A 72 12.77 -35.36 -8.80
N ILE A 73 12.58 -34.04 -8.89
CA ILE A 73 11.57 -33.45 -9.79
C ILE A 73 11.85 -33.86 -11.24
N SER A 74 13.11 -33.78 -11.69
CA SER A 74 13.49 -34.22 -13.04
C SER A 74 13.19 -35.70 -13.27
N ASN A 75 13.41 -36.56 -12.27
CA ASN A 75 13.12 -37.99 -12.38
C ASN A 75 11.61 -38.29 -12.47
N ILE A 76 10.79 -37.58 -11.69
CA ILE A 76 9.32 -37.72 -11.75
C ILE A 76 8.80 -37.27 -13.12
N ASN A 77 9.34 -36.18 -13.65
CA ASN A 77 8.95 -35.64 -14.96
C ASN A 77 9.29 -36.60 -16.13
N LYS A 78 10.14 -37.61 -15.92
CA LYS A 78 10.49 -38.67 -16.89
C LYS A 78 9.63 -39.93 -16.76
N TYR A 79 8.73 -40.00 -15.78
CA TYR A 79 7.76 -41.09 -15.68
C TYR A 79 6.97 -41.36 -16.98
N PRO A 80 6.54 -40.33 -17.75
CA PRO A 80 6.00 -40.48 -19.11
C PRO A 80 6.73 -41.49 -20.00
N GLU A 81 8.06 -41.48 -19.95
CA GLU A 81 8.95 -42.21 -20.83
C GLU A 81 9.23 -43.62 -20.29
N ASN A 82 9.40 -43.76 -18.97
CA ASN A 82 9.83 -45.01 -18.37
C ASN A 82 8.67 -45.89 -17.87
N LYS A 83 7.48 -45.31 -17.63
CA LYS A 83 6.27 -45.95 -17.07
C LYS A 83 6.52 -46.83 -15.83
N ASN A 84 7.62 -46.60 -15.10
CA ASN A 84 8.00 -47.41 -13.95
C ASN A 84 7.33 -46.85 -12.69
N LYS A 85 6.20 -47.44 -12.32
CA LYS A 85 5.40 -47.02 -11.16
C LYS A 85 6.20 -47.09 -9.87
N GLU A 86 6.95 -48.16 -9.65
CA GLU A 86 7.72 -48.34 -8.42
C GLU A 86 8.79 -47.26 -8.25
N LEU A 87 9.49 -46.91 -9.34
CA LEU A 87 10.45 -45.81 -9.35
C LEU A 87 9.78 -44.45 -9.10
N LEU A 88 8.59 -44.23 -9.66
CA LEU A 88 7.80 -43.02 -9.40
C LEU A 88 7.43 -42.90 -7.91
N TYR A 89 6.89 -43.97 -7.31
CA TYR A 89 6.57 -44.01 -5.88
C TYR A 89 7.80 -43.72 -5.01
N GLN A 90 8.94 -44.33 -5.34
CA GLN A 90 10.20 -44.08 -4.64
C GLN A 90 10.63 -42.62 -4.74
N ASN A 91 10.54 -42.00 -5.91
CA ASN A 91 10.89 -40.59 -6.09
C ASN A 91 9.94 -39.64 -5.36
N ILE A 92 8.63 -39.93 -5.35
CA ILE A 92 7.64 -39.14 -4.60
C ILE A 92 7.91 -39.23 -3.10
N ASN A 93 8.14 -40.43 -2.55
CA ASN A 93 8.48 -40.60 -1.13
C ASN A 93 9.76 -39.85 -0.74
N LYS A 94 10.76 -39.84 -1.62
CA LYS A 94 11.99 -39.05 -1.44
C LYS A 94 11.70 -37.55 -1.46
N ILE A 95 10.79 -37.08 -2.32
CA ILE A 95 10.32 -35.68 -2.34
C ILE A 95 9.61 -35.30 -1.04
N VAL A 96 8.79 -36.18 -0.48
CA VAL A 96 8.13 -35.92 0.81
C VAL A 96 9.20 -35.75 1.90
N THR A 97 10.10 -36.73 2.02
CA THR A 97 11.16 -36.75 3.03
C THR A 97 12.05 -35.51 2.94
N ILE A 98 12.49 -35.15 1.74
CA ILE A 98 13.39 -34.01 1.56
C ILE A 98 12.69 -32.67 1.81
N THR A 99 11.38 -32.59 1.52
CA THR A 99 10.61 -31.37 1.80
C THR A 99 10.51 -31.15 3.31
N GLU A 100 10.29 -32.21 4.09
CA GLU A 100 10.30 -32.17 5.56
C GLU A 100 11.68 -31.76 6.10
N ASP A 101 12.75 -32.33 5.56
CA ASP A 101 14.13 -31.96 5.89
C ASP A 101 14.43 -30.47 5.59
N LEU A 102 14.00 -29.98 4.43
CA LEU A 102 14.14 -28.58 4.03
C LEU A 102 13.39 -27.66 5.01
N PHE A 103 12.15 -27.99 5.37
CA PHE A 103 11.40 -27.23 6.37
C PHE A 103 12.08 -27.24 7.73
N TYR A 104 12.62 -28.37 8.17
CA TYR A 104 13.34 -28.48 9.43
C TYR A 104 14.61 -27.62 9.44
N ILE A 105 15.41 -27.67 8.38
CA ILE A 105 16.63 -26.86 8.23
C ILE A 105 16.28 -25.37 8.25
N LEU A 106 15.29 -24.94 7.45
CA LEU A 106 14.84 -23.55 7.42
C LEU A 106 14.29 -23.07 8.77
N THR A 107 13.56 -23.94 9.48
CA THR A 107 13.04 -23.63 10.83
C THR A 107 14.18 -23.46 11.83
N ARG A 108 15.17 -24.36 11.82
CA ARG A 108 16.36 -24.23 12.69
C ARG A 108 17.19 -22.99 12.37
N MET A 109 17.36 -22.68 11.10
CA MET A 109 18.06 -21.47 10.67
C MET A 109 17.32 -20.22 11.18
N ARG A 110 15.98 -20.21 11.06
CA ARG A 110 15.12 -19.16 11.62
C ARG A 110 15.15 -19.10 13.16
N GLU A 111 15.27 -20.23 13.85
CA GLU A 111 15.40 -20.27 15.32
C GLU A 111 16.75 -19.74 15.80
N LYS A 112 17.82 -20.01 15.05
CA LYS A 112 19.14 -19.40 15.29
C LYS A 112 19.09 -17.89 15.08
N GLU A 113 18.37 -17.41 14.08
CA GLU A 113 18.09 -15.98 13.91
C GLU A 113 17.24 -15.40 15.05
N LYS A 114 16.21 -16.13 15.53
CA LYS A 114 15.35 -15.69 16.65
C LYS A 114 16.08 -15.52 17.99
N LYS A 115 17.25 -16.15 18.19
CA LYS A 115 18.08 -15.92 19.38
C LYS A 115 18.77 -14.55 19.37
N ILE A 116 18.79 -13.88 18.22
CA ILE A 116 19.20 -12.49 18.10
C ILE A 116 17.91 -11.67 18.24
N THR A 117 17.74 -10.99 19.38
CA THR A 117 16.63 -10.04 19.52
C THR A 117 16.76 -9.02 18.39
N PRO A 118 15.76 -8.91 17.49
CA PRO A 118 15.87 -8.02 16.35
C PRO A 118 16.01 -6.58 16.88
N PRO A 119 17.01 -5.81 16.42
CA PRO A 119 17.28 -4.48 16.95
C PRO A 119 16.18 -3.47 16.60
N SER A 120 15.23 -3.83 15.72
CA SER A 120 14.07 -3.02 15.38
C SER A 120 12.84 -3.89 15.08
N LYS A 121 11.64 -3.34 15.26
CA LYS A 121 10.38 -3.94 14.80
C LYS A 121 10.26 -4.01 13.28
N SER A 122 11.04 -3.20 12.54
CA SER A 122 11.15 -3.31 11.08
C SER A 122 12.16 -4.39 10.68
N PRO A 123 11.77 -5.38 9.85
CA PRO A 123 12.70 -6.36 9.28
C PRO A 123 13.82 -5.69 8.47
N LEU A 124 13.47 -4.73 7.61
CA LEU A 124 14.42 -3.98 6.79
C LEU A 124 15.42 -3.19 7.65
N MET A 125 14.94 -2.60 8.75
CA MET A 125 15.82 -1.87 9.67
C MET A 125 16.73 -2.81 10.44
N SER A 126 16.20 -3.94 10.90
CA SER A 126 17.00 -4.95 11.58
C SER A 126 18.13 -5.45 10.69
N GLU A 127 17.82 -5.70 9.42
CA GLU A 127 18.79 -6.09 8.41
C GLU A 127 19.87 -5.01 8.19
N LEU A 128 19.47 -3.73 8.10
CA LEU A 128 20.41 -2.62 7.98
C LEU A 128 21.35 -2.53 9.19
N ILE A 129 20.83 -2.61 10.42
CA ILE A 129 21.64 -2.53 11.65
C ILE A 129 22.63 -3.69 11.71
N LEU A 130 22.19 -4.90 11.38
CA LEU A 130 23.06 -6.08 11.36
C LEU A 130 24.15 -5.94 10.29
N ALA A 131 23.80 -5.47 9.09
CA ALA A 131 24.77 -5.23 8.02
C ALA A 131 25.81 -4.17 8.43
N VAL A 132 25.38 -3.07 9.04
CA VAL A 132 26.29 -2.05 9.56
C VAL A 132 27.24 -2.62 10.61
N LYS A 133 26.72 -3.40 11.57
CA LYS A 133 27.54 -4.07 12.59
C LYS A 133 28.54 -5.04 11.97
N ALA A 134 28.13 -5.82 10.97
CA ALA A 134 28.98 -6.77 10.27
C ALA A 134 30.12 -6.05 9.50
N VAL A 135 29.81 -4.95 8.81
CA VAL A 135 30.84 -4.11 8.15
C VAL A 135 31.82 -3.55 9.18
N HIS A 136 31.35 -3.06 10.32
CA HIS A 136 32.22 -2.50 11.36
C HIS A 136 33.17 -3.55 11.96
N LYS A 137 32.73 -4.81 12.03
CA LYS A 137 33.55 -5.94 12.48
C LYS A 137 34.46 -6.53 11.38
N GLY A 138 34.36 -6.04 10.15
CA GLY A 138 35.08 -6.61 9.00
C GLY A 138 34.52 -7.94 8.48
N GLU A 139 33.31 -8.32 8.92
CA GLU A 139 32.62 -9.57 8.52
C GLU A 139 31.94 -9.43 7.16
N LEU A 140 31.62 -8.19 6.73
CA LEU A 140 30.95 -7.88 5.47
C LEU A 140 31.71 -6.76 4.73
N PRO A 141 31.90 -6.84 3.39
CA PRO A 141 32.42 -5.71 2.63
C PRO A 141 31.46 -4.51 2.66
N TYR A 142 32.03 -3.30 2.60
CA TYR A 142 31.26 -2.06 2.61
C TYR A 142 30.30 -1.95 1.41
N GLU A 143 30.67 -2.54 0.28
CA GLU A 143 29.89 -2.59 -0.95
C GLU A 143 28.51 -3.24 -0.72
N ALA A 144 28.46 -4.32 0.07
CA ALA A 144 27.20 -4.98 0.41
C ALA A 144 26.29 -4.11 1.32
N LEU A 145 26.87 -3.27 2.17
CA LEU A 145 26.11 -2.26 2.93
C LEU A 145 25.62 -1.13 2.01
N LYS A 146 26.45 -0.70 1.06
CA LYS A 146 26.08 0.36 0.09
C LYS A 146 24.88 -0.05 -0.77
N GLU A 147 24.83 -1.30 -1.23
CA GLU A 147 23.67 -1.85 -1.95
C GLU A 147 22.39 -1.78 -1.12
N LYS A 148 22.45 -2.19 0.16
CA LYS A 148 21.29 -2.09 1.07
C LYS A 148 20.86 -0.64 1.31
N ILE A 149 21.81 0.27 1.50
CA ILE A 149 21.49 1.70 1.65
C ILE A 149 20.79 2.24 0.40
N ASN A 150 21.27 1.90 -0.79
CA ASN A 150 20.66 2.34 -2.05
C ASN A 150 19.25 1.78 -2.22
N PHE A 151 19.05 0.49 -1.97
CA PHE A 151 17.72 -0.13 -1.97
C PHE A 151 16.76 0.59 -1.03
N LEU A 152 17.17 0.88 0.21
CA LEU A 152 16.31 1.58 1.18
C LEU A 152 15.99 3.01 0.78
N LYS A 153 16.90 3.69 0.08
CA LYS A 153 16.63 5.03 -0.47
C LYS A 153 15.56 4.98 -1.55
N GLU A 154 15.71 4.06 -2.50
CA GLU A 154 14.74 3.87 -3.58
C GLU A 154 13.38 3.47 -3.01
N PHE A 155 13.36 2.56 -2.03
CA PHE A 155 12.16 2.15 -1.33
C PHE A 155 11.46 3.34 -0.66
N ILE A 156 12.17 4.14 0.14
CA ILE A 156 11.59 5.30 0.84
C ILE A 156 11.14 6.40 -0.13
N GLU A 157 11.89 6.65 -1.21
CA GLU A 157 11.47 7.57 -2.26
C GLU A 157 10.20 7.08 -2.97
N SER A 158 10.10 5.78 -3.27
CA SER A 158 8.89 5.18 -3.80
C SER A 158 7.72 5.31 -2.84
N THR A 159 7.93 5.05 -1.54
CA THR A 159 6.91 5.22 -0.51
C THR A 159 6.43 6.67 -0.43
N LYS A 160 7.35 7.64 -0.45
CA LYS A 160 7.02 9.08 -0.48
C LYS A 160 6.17 9.43 -1.70
N LYS A 161 6.54 8.93 -2.89
CA LYS A 161 5.77 9.10 -4.13
C LYS A 161 4.40 8.45 -4.09
N GLN A 162 4.22 7.36 -3.36
CA GLN A 162 2.93 6.68 -3.20
C GLN A 162 2.01 7.39 -2.19
N ILE A 163 2.59 7.96 -1.13
CA ILE A 163 1.82 8.68 -0.08
C ILE A 163 1.46 10.09 -0.54
N TYR A 164 2.30 10.73 -1.36
CA TYR A 164 2.07 12.10 -1.82
C TYR A 164 0.71 12.30 -2.51
N PRO A 165 0.26 11.44 -3.45
CA PRO A 165 -1.09 11.51 -4.02
C PRO A 165 -2.22 11.30 -3.01
N LEU A 166 -1.98 10.60 -1.91
CA LEU A 166 -3.02 10.35 -0.90
C LEU A 166 -3.32 11.60 -0.06
N SER A 167 -2.38 12.55 0.04
CA SER A 167 -2.61 13.86 0.65
C SER A 167 -3.58 14.75 -0.10
N TRP A 168 -3.86 14.41 -1.35
CA TRP A 168 -4.70 15.19 -2.23
C TRP A 168 -6.18 14.99 -1.94
N ASN A 169 -6.59 13.78 -1.54
CA ASN A 169 -7.94 13.47 -1.10
C ASN A 169 -7.90 12.48 0.07
N PRO A 170 -7.58 12.97 1.28
CA PRO A 170 -7.42 12.10 2.44
C PRO A 170 -8.78 11.53 2.84
N ASP A 171 -8.82 10.21 3.03
CA ASP A 171 -10.02 9.46 3.41
C ASP A 171 -10.39 9.63 4.89
N SER A 172 -9.51 10.28 5.68
CA SER A 172 -9.68 10.44 7.12
C SER A 172 -8.97 11.66 7.70
N VAL A 173 -9.53 12.23 8.76
CA VAL A 173 -8.89 13.28 9.57
C VAL A 173 -7.57 12.78 10.15
N THR A 174 -7.53 11.51 10.57
CA THR A 174 -6.30 10.84 11.03
C THR A 174 -5.22 10.86 9.96
N PHE A 175 -5.56 10.69 8.67
CA PHE A 175 -4.59 10.80 7.59
C PHE A 175 -4.02 12.21 7.47
N LEU A 176 -4.87 13.24 7.55
CA LEU A 176 -4.43 14.64 7.52
C LEU A 176 -3.46 14.97 8.66
N GLU A 177 -3.79 14.56 9.88
CA GLU A 177 -2.96 14.80 11.08
C GLU A 177 -1.63 14.06 11.04
N GLU A 178 -1.62 12.84 10.49
CA GLU A 178 -0.42 12.01 10.42
C GLU A 178 0.44 12.28 9.16
N TYR A 179 -0.12 12.86 8.10
CA TYR A 179 0.59 13.06 6.83
C TYR A 179 1.89 13.87 6.98
N GLU A 180 1.83 15.03 7.65
CA GLU A 180 3.03 15.85 7.87
C GLU A 180 4.07 15.11 8.72
N LYS A 181 3.61 14.39 9.76
CA LYS A 181 4.49 13.59 10.62
C LYS A 181 5.16 12.47 9.81
N VAL A 182 4.43 11.80 8.93
CA VAL A 182 4.96 10.77 8.03
C VAL A 182 6.02 11.36 7.11
N LEU A 183 5.77 12.51 6.49
CA LEU A 183 6.75 13.17 5.61
C LEU A 183 8.02 13.60 6.36
N ILE A 184 7.87 14.22 7.53
CA ILE A 184 9.01 14.62 8.37
C ILE A 184 9.86 13.40 8.71
N ASN A 185 9.24 12.29 9.12
CA ASN A 185 9.98 11.09 9.51
C ASN A 185 10.55 10.34 8.29
N ILE A 186 9.92 10.39 7.12
CA ILE A 186 10.52 9.92 5.86
C ILE A 186 11.81 10.70 5.56
N ASN A 187 11.77 12.04 5.66
CA ASN A 187 12.96 12.86 5.40
C ASN A 187 14.06 12.60 6.45
N LEU A 188 13.71 12.43 7.73
CA LEU A 188 14.66 12.03 8.78
C LEU A 188 15.28 10.66 8.51
N TYR A 189 14.49 9.68 8.05
CA TYR A 189 15.01 8.37 7.65
C TYR A 189 16.05 8.51 6.54
N GLN A 190 15.77 9.33 5.53
CA GLN A 190 16.71 9.59 4.42
C GLN A 190 17.98 10.30 4.87
N GLU A 191 17.87 11.26 5.80
CA GLU A 191 19.01 11.92 6.43
C GLU A 191 19.89 10.88 7.14
N GLY A 192 19.30 10.01 7.95
CA GLY A 192 20.02 8.95 8.63
C GLY A 192 20.74 8.00 7.66
N LEU A 193 20.12 7.64 6.54
CA LEU A 193 20.79 6.85 5.48
C LEU A 193 21.98 7.60 4.84
N ASN A 194 21.96 8.93 4.79
CA ASN A 194 23.09 9.71 4.28
C ASN A 194 24.29 9.66 5.23
N TYR A 195 24.06 9.63 6.55
CA TYR A 195 25.14 9.45 7.52
C TYR A 195 25.87 8.12 7.37
N LEU A 196 25.16 7.05 6.96
CA LEU A 196 25.76 5.73 6.74
C LEU A 196 26.69 5.64 5.52
N LYS A 197 26.75 6.69 4.67
CA LYS A 197 27.68 6.74 3.52
C LYS A 197 29.12 7.00 3.93
N ASN A 198 29.32 7.58 5.11
CA ASN A 198 30.65 7.89 5.61
C ASN A 198 31.14 6.68 6.42
N ARG A 199 32.38 6.22 6.18
CA ARG A 199 33.00 5.12 6.96
C ARG A 199 33.35 5.54 8.40
N ASP A 200 33.01 6.75 8.80
CA ASP A 200 33.23 7.26 10.12
C ASP A 200 32.28 6.61 11.13
N LYS A 201 32.84 6.06 12.21
CA LYS A 201 32.09 5.30 13.22
C LYS A 201 31.02 6.17 13.89
N HIS A 202 31.34 7.41 14.20
CA HIS A 202 30.43 8.32 14.90
C HIS A 202 29.25 8.71 14.00
N HIS A 203 29.51 8.98 12.71
CA HIS A 203 28.46 9.17 11.71
C HIS A 203 27.57 7.95 11.56
N ILE A 204 28.14 6.75 11.54
CA ILE A 204 27.37 5.51 11.42
C ILE A 204 26.42 5.33 12.62
N GLU A 205 26.92 5.51 13.85
CA GLU A 205 26.13 5.40 15.08
C GLU A 205 25.00 6.45 15.10
N LYS A 206 25.31 7.69 14.75
CA LYS A 206 24.33 8.77 14.62
C LYS A 206 23.28 8.46 13.54
N GLY A 207 23.71 7.93 12.39
CA GLY A 207 22.82 7.51 11.31
C GLY A 207 21.84 6.44 11.78
N ILE A 208 22.32 5.39 12.45
CA ILE A 208 21.46 4.34 13.02
C ILE A 208 20.44 4.92 13.99
N ASP A 209 20.86 5.79 14.91
CA ASP A 209 19.96 6.41 15.90
C ASP A 209 18.85 7.24 15.24
N ILE A 210 19.20 8.06 14.24
CA ILE A 210 18.23 8.86 13.47
C ILE A 210 17.23 7.93 12.76
N ILE A 211 17.72 6.88 12.07
CA ILE A 211 16.84 5.97 11.34
C ILE A 211 15.93 5.19 12.31
N LEU A 212 16.44 4.75 13.47
CA LEU A 212 15.64 4.07 14.48
C LEU A 212 14.49 4.95 14.97
N LYS A 213 14.79 6.19 15.37
CA LYS A 213 13.78 7.16 15.82
C LYS A 213 12.75 7.47 14.74
N ALA A 214 13.20 7.67 13.50
CA ALA A 214 12.31 7.89 12.36
C ALA A 214 11.40 6.67 12.11
N THR A 215 11.97 5.46 12.17
CA THR A 215 11.24 4.19 11.97
C THR A 215 10.16 4.00 13.02
N GLU A 216 10.47 4.23 14.30
CA GLU A 216 9.50 4.11 15.39
C GLU A 216 8.32 5.06 15.20
N LYS A 217 8.60 6.33 14.88
CA LYS A 217 7.56 7.33 14.62
C LYS A 217 6.70 6.97 13.41
N LEU A 218 7.31 6.45 12.34
CA LEU A 218 6.58 5.95 11.17
C LEU A 218 5.65 4.79 11.51
N PHE A 219 6.07 3.86 12.39
CA PHE A 219 5.19 2.79 12.86
C PHE A 219 4.05 3.29 13.74
N THR A 220 4.30 4.31 14.57
CA THR A 220 3.23 4.95 15.35
C THR A 220 2.18 5.56 14.42
N SER A 221 2.59 6.36 13.44
CA SER A 221 1.69 6.94 12.44
C SER A 221 0.94 5.85 11.67
N LEU A 222 1.65 4.80 11.22
CA LEU A 222 1.03 3.68 10.52
C LEU A 222 -0.04 2.96 11.37
N GLY A 223 0.21 2.79 12.67
CA GLY A 223 -0.78 2.20 13.59
C GLY A 223 -2.07 3.03 13.66
N LEU A 224 -1.94 4.34 13.80
CA LEU A 224 -3.08 5.26 13.82
C LEU A 224 -3.86 5.25 12.49
N LEU A 225 -3.15 5.21 11.37
CA LEU A 225 -3.76 5.11 10.04
C LEU A 225 -4.53 3.80 9.86
N TYR A 226 -3.97 2.67 10.34
CA TYR A 226 -4.68 1.39 10.31
C TYR A 226 -5.93 1.39 11.18
N GLU A 227 -5.87 1.96 12.38
CA GLU A 227 -7.02 2.08 13.27
C GLU A 227 -8.13 2.94 12.62
N SER A 228 -7.74 4.05 12.00
CA SER A 228 -8.65 4.92 11.24
C SER A 228 -9.32 4.20 10.08
N ALA A 229 -8.54 3.51 9.24
CA ALA A 229 -9.05 2.72 8.14
C ALA A 229 -10.00 1.62 8.63
N ASP A 230 -9.72 1.01 9.77
CA ASP A 230 -10.56 -0.02 10.39
C ASP A 230 -11.90 0.53 10.89
N ILE A 231 -11.94 1.78 11.34
CA ILE A 231 -13.18 2.48 11.73
C ILE A 231 -14.01 2.84 10.49
N ILE A 232 -13.35 3.33 9.44
CA ILE A 232 -14.02 3.80 8.22
C ILE A 232 -14.60 2.65 7.42
N THR A 233 -13.90 1.52 7.37
CA THR A 233 -14.25 0.39 6.48
C THR A 233 -15.09 -0.70 7.16
N LYS A 234 -15.40 -0.55 8.46
CA LYS A 234 -16.11 -1.58 9.24
C LYS A 234 -17.27 -1.02 10.05
N VAL A 235 -18.32 -1.84 10.19
CA VAL A 235 -19.47 -1.59 11.06
C VAL A 235 -19.31 -2.41 12.34
N ILE A 236 -19.39 -1.73 13.48
CA ILE A 236 -19.35 -2.38 14.79
C ILE A 236 -20.74 -2.98 15.09
N CYS A 237 -20.77 -4.27 15.43
CA CYS A 237 -21.98 -4.89 15.93
C CYS A 237 -22.30 -4.36 17.33
N LEU A 238 -23.42 -3.66 17.48
CA LEU A 238 -23.83 -3.09 18.77
C LEU A 238 -24.18 -4.15 19.83
N ARG A 239 -24.38 -5.41 19.43
CA ARG A 239 -24.68 -6.50 20.38
C ARG A 239 -23.43 -7.18 20.94
N CYS A 240 -22.38 -7.38 20.14
CA CYS A 240 -21.22 -8.16 20.55
C CYS A 240 -19.86 -7.46 20.37
N GLY A 241 -19.86 -6.23 19.86
CA GLY A 241 -18.63 -5.45 19.63
C GLY A 241 -17.77 -5.93 18.47
N HIS A 242 -18.15 -7.00 17.77
CA HIS A 242 -17.39 -7.50 16.62
C HIS A 242 -17.40 -6.50 15.46
N LYS A 243 -16.25 -6.28 14.81
CA LYS A 243 -16.09 -5.42 13.64
C LYS A 243 -16.41 -6.21 12.36
N ASN A 244 -17.42 -5.77 11.61
CA ASN A 244 -17.92 -6.45 10.41
C ASN A 244 -17.65 -5.59 9.17
N SER A 245 -17.64 -6.19 7.98
CA SER A 245 -17.61 -5.43 6.72
C SER A 245 -18.86 -4.56 6.57
N LEU A 246 -18.70 -3.37 5.98
CA LEU A 246 -19.80 -2.44 5.63
C LEU A 246 -20.90 -3.06 4.75
N TYR A 247 -20.58 -4.10 3.99
CA TYR A 247 -21.52 -4.73 3.05
C TYR A 247 -22.35 -5.86 3.67
N ARG A 248 -22.24 -6.10 4.99
CA ARG A 248 -23.04 -7.12 5.66
C ARG A 248 -24.22 -6.47 6.39
N ASP A 249 -25.41 -7.03 6.18
CA ASP A 249 -26.59 -6.66 6.95
C ASP A 249 -26.63 -7.32 8.34
N THR A 250 -25.82 -8.36 8.56
CA THR A 250 -25.80 -9.13 9.82
C THR A 250 -24.40 -9.42 10.31
N CYS A 251 -24.24 -9.46 11.64
CA CYS A 251 -22.97 -9.74 12.29
C CYS A 251 -22.48 -11.17 12.01
N ALA A 252 -21.21 -11.31 11.65
CA ALA A 252 -20.56 -12.60 11.39
C ALA A 252 -20.60 -13.57 12.57
N ILE A 253 -20.56 -13.03 13.80
CA ILE A 253 -20.49 -13.83 15.03
C ILE A 253 -21.89 -14.06 15.61
N CYS A 254 -22.59 -12.99 15.98
CA CYS A 254 -23.83 -13.10 16.74
C CYS A 254 -25.10 -12.98 15.89
N ARG A 255 -24.96 -12.90 14.56
CA ARG A 255 -26.05 -12.81 13.57
C ARG A 255 -27.03 -11.65 13.75
N SER A 256 -26.70 -10.70 14.62
CA SER A 256 -27.55 -9.53 14.88
C SER A 256 -27.46 -8.54 13.73
N LEU A 257 -28.56 -7.85 13.46
CA LEU A 257 -28.63 -6.83 12.41
C LEU A 257 -27.60 -5.72 12.68
N LEU A 258 -26.90 -5.33 11.62
CA LEU A 258 -25.91 -4.26 11.68
C LEU A 258 -26.56 -2.92 11.30
N PRO A 259 -26.12 -1.80 11.90
CA PRO A 259 -26.55 -0.48 11.48
C PRO A 259 -26.30 -0.27 9.99
N LYS A 260 -27.34 0.09 9.23
CA LYS A 260 -27.19 0.50 7.83
C LYS A 260 -26.61 1.91 7.82
N VAL A 261 -25.41 2.05 7.29
CA VAL A 261 -24.85 3.38 7.00
C VAL A 261 -25.70 3.94 5.86
N ALA A 262 -26.35 5.09 6.08
CA ALA A 262 -27.17 5.72 5.07
C ALA A 262 -26.30 6.09 3.87
N GLN A 263 -26.35 5.29 2.80
CA GLN A 263 -25.81 5.66 1.51
C GLN A 263 -26.73 6.76 0.96
N THR A 264 -26.25 7.99 0.98
CA THR A 264 -26.95 9.10 0.33
C THR A 264 -26.91 8.90 -1.18
N GLY A 265 -28.01 8.36 -1.72
CA GLY A 265 -28.39 8.51 -3.12
C GLY A 265 -27.90 7.42 -4.07
N THR A 266 -28.68 6.35 -4.20
CA THR A 266 -29.46 6.02 -5.42
C THR A 266 -30.05 4.62 -5.29
N ASP A 267 -31.23 4.46 -5.85
CA ASP A 267 -32.14 3.35 -5.62
C ASP A 267 -31.61 1.99 -6.08
N GLY A 268 -31.91 0.98 -5.25
CA GLY A 268 -32.44 -0.32 -5.67
C GLY A 268 -31.72 -1.13 -6.77
N LYS A 269 -31.09 -2.23 -6.32
CA LYS A 269 -30.72 -3.46 -7.05
C LYS A 269 -29.48 -3.36 -7.96
N HIS A 270 -28.36 -3.88 -7.47
CA HIS A 270 -27.48 -4.75 -8.27
C HIS A 270 -26.76 -5.76 -7.37
N THR A 271 -27.13 -7.04 -7.51
CA THR A 271 -26.21 -8.15 -7.33
C THR A 271 -25.39 -8.27 -8.61
N GLU A 272 -24.08 -8.09 -8.55
CA GLU A 272 -23.05 -9.01 -9.06
C GLU A 272 -21.67 -8.36 -9.15
N THR A 273 -20.68 -9.20 -8.85
CA THR A 273 -19.27 -9.21 -9.28
C THR A 273 -18.35 -8.01 -8.98
N TYR A 274 -17.19 -8.38 -8.42
CA TYR A 274 -16.04 -7.51 -8.17
C TYR A 274 -15.62 -6.78 -9.45
N GLU A 275 -15.88 -5.47 -9.52
CA GLU A 275 -15.01 -4.51 -10.15
C GLU A 275 -14.72 -3.39 -9.16
N ILE A 276 -13.44 -3.19 -8.85
CA ILE A 276 -12.97 -1.99 -8.16
C ILE A 276 -13.22 -0.83 -9.12
N LYS A 277 -14.34 -0.12 -8.96
CA LYS A 277 -14.61 1.15 -9.62
C LYS A 277 -15.00 2.21 -8.59
N ASN A 278 -14.13 3.21 -8.53
CA ASN A 278 -14.36 4.62 -8.23
C ASN A 278 -14.47 5.05 -6.76
N PHE A 279 -13.40 5.72 -6.33
CA PHE A 279 -13.40 6.77 -5.32
C PHE A 279 -14.48 7.81 -5.66
N GLU A 280 -15.43 8.02 -4.75
CA GLU A 280 -16.29 9.21 -4.80
C GLU A 280 -15.45 10.45 -4.45
N TYR A 281 -15.10 11.23 -5.46
CA TYR A 281 -14.51 12.55 -5.30
C TYR A 281 -15.60 13.53 -4.82
N ILE A 282 -15.30 14.36 -3.82
CA ILE A 282 -16.16 15.48 -3.44
C ILE A 282 -16.04 16.56 -4.53
N ILE A 283 -16.85 16.45 -5.58
CA ILE A 283 -16.96 17.43 -6.67
C ILE A 283 -18.00 18.47 -6.25
N THR A 284 -17.62 19.75 -6.15
CA THR A 284 -18.60 20.82 -5.91
C THR A 284 -19.57 20.95 -7.08
N ASP A 285 -20.82 21.35 -6.85
CA ASP A 285 -21.83 21.48 -7.91
C ASP A 285 -21.37 22.34 -9.10
N ASN A 286 -20.62 23.43 -8.85
CA ASN A 286 -20.08 24.28 -9.93
C ASN A 286 -19.02 23.57 -10.78
N LEU A 287 -18.23 22.66 -10.20
CA LEU A 287 -17.23 21.88 -10.91
C LEU A 287 -17.88 20.75 -11.71
N LYS A 288 -18.92 20.14 -11.16
CA LYS A 288 -19.75 19.15 -11.86
C LYS A 288 -20.43 19.78 -13.07
N GLU A 289 -21.03 20.96 -12.89
CA GLU A 289 -21.60 21.78 -13.96
C GLU A 289 -20.55 22.07 -15.05
N LEU A 290 -19.32 22.41 -14.65
CA LEU A 290 -18.24 22.68 -15.61
C LEU A 290 -17.80 21.43 -16.39
N MET A 291 -17.73 20.26 -15.74
CA MET A 291 -17.39 19.00 -16.40
C MET A 291 -18.48 18.57 -17.40
N GLU A 292 -19.74 18.71 -17.02
CA GLU A 292 -20.89 18.42 -17.89
C GLU A 292 -20.90 19.36 -19.11
N VAL A 293 -20.71 20.66 -18.88
CA VAL A 293 -20.62 21.69 -19.94
C VAL A 293 -19.42 21.47 -20.86
N THR A 294 -18.30 20.98 -20.34
CA THR A 294 -17.11 20.64 -21.14
C THR A 294 -17.40 19.47 -22.08
N LYS A 295 -18.05 18.43 -21.58
CA LYS A 295 -18.47 17.30 -22.40
C LYS A 295 -19.51 17.70 -23.43
N GLU A 296 -20.43 18.60 -23.09
CA GLU A 296 -21.45 19.10 -24.01
C GLU A 296 -20.86 19.93 -25.15
N ILE A 297 -19.79 20.70 -24.93
CA ILE A 297 -19.13 21.45 -26.00
C ILE A 297 -18.30 20.52 -26.89
N GLU A 298 -17.64 19.49 -26.34
CA GLU A 298 -16.93 18.46 -27.10
C GLU A 298 -17.87 17.62 -27.96
N ASP A 299 -19.03 17.26 -27.42
CA ASP A 299 -20.09 16.54 -28.12
C ASP A 299 -20.85 17.43 -29.15
N GLY A 300 -20.52 18.72 -29.22
CA GLY A 300 -21.20 19.69 -30.11
C GLY A 300 -22.64 20.00 -29.74
N LYS A 301 -23.07 19.69 -28.50
CA LYS A 301 -24.43 19.90 -27.99
C LYS A 301 -24.72 21.36 -27.63
N ILE A 302 -23.69 22.12 -27.26
CA ILE A 302 -23.78 23.55 -26.97
C ILE A 302 -22.86 24.34 -27.90
N THR A 303 -23.16 25.61 -28.15
CA THR A 303 -22.31 26.44 -29.01
C THR A 303 -21.13 27.02 -28.22
N LYS A 304 -20.05 27.40 -28.92
CA LYS A 304 -18.93 28.13 -28.32
C LYS A 304 -19.36 29.43 -27.62
N LYS A 305 -20.42 30.06 -28.11
CA LYS A 305 -20.99 31.28 -27.51
C LYS A 305 -21.64 30.95 -26.16
N ASP A 306 -22.38 29.85 -26.08
CA ASP A 306 -23.02 29.39 -24.84
C ASP A 306 -21.96 28.96 -23.82
N PHE A 307 -20.96 28.19 -24.25
CA PHE A 307 -19.82 27.81 -23.44
C PHE A 307 -19.08 29.03 -22.87
N ASN A 308 -18.77 30.04 -23.69
CA ASN A 308 -18.11 31.27 -23.24
C ASN A 308 -18.99 32.10 -22.29
N ASN A 309 -20.31 32.07 -22.43
CA ASN A 309 -21.21 32.72 -21.48
C ASN A 309 -21.18 32.04 -20.11
N ILE A 310 -21.17 30.71 -20.07
CA ILE A 310 -21.06 29.93 -18.82
C ILE A 310 -19.73 30.24 -18.12
N LEU A 311 -18.61 30.25 -18.85
CA LEU A 311 -17.30 30.62 -18.31
C LEU A 311 -17.27 32.07 -17.76
N LYS A 312 -17.99 33.01 -18.40
CA LYS A 312 -18.13 34.39 -17.91
C LYS A 312 -18.95 34.47 -16.62
N GLU A 313 -20.02 33.70 -16.50
CA GLU A 313 -20.81 33.64 -15.26
C GLU A 313 -20.00 33.05 -14.11
N MET A 314 -19.20 32.02 -14.35
CA MET A 314 -18.29 31.48 -13.34
C MET A 314 -17.20 32.48 -12.92
N GLU A 315 -16.62 33.24 -13.86
CA GLU A 315 -15.70 34.33 -13.51
C GLU A 315 -16.37 35.42 -12.66
N LYS A 316 -17.64 35.75 -12.93
CA LYS A 316 -18.39 36.71 -12.10
C LYS A 316 -18.60 36.16 -10.69
N LYS A 317 -19.00 34.89 -10.54
CA LYS A 317 -19.11 34.21 -9.24
C LYS A 317 -17.79 34.27 -8.47
N LEU A 318 -16.66 33.91 -9.10
CA LEU A 318 -15.34 33.98 -8.48
C LEU A 318 -14.93 35.40 -8.07
N LYS A 319 -15.25 36.41 -8.90
CA LYS A 319 -14.98 37.81 -8.60
C LYS A 319 -15.78 38.27 -7.37
N HIS A 320 -17.05 37.89 -7.29
CA HIS A 320 -17.90 38.22 -6.16
C HIS A 320 -17.34 37.65 -4.84
N VAL A 321 -16.97 36.37 -4.81
CA VAL A 321 -16.35 35.72 -3.65
C VAL A 321 -15.05 36.43 -3.25
N ARG A 322 -14.22 36.81 -4.22
CA ARG A 322 -12.98 37.55 -3.97
C ARG A 322 -13.23 38.93 -3.35
N ASP A 323 -14.27 39.63 -3.78
CA ASP A 323 -14.56 40.98 -3.29
C ASP A 323 -15.20 40.95 -1.88
N GLU A 324 -16.02 39.94 -1.58
CA GLU A 324 -16.50 39.67 -0.21
C GLU A 324 -15.35 39.40 0.77
N LEU A 325 -14.30 38.72 0.32
CA LEU A 325 -13.09 38.44 1.11
C LEU A 325 -12.22 39.67 1.37
N LYS A 326 -12.39 40.79 0.66
CA LYS A 326 -11.67 42.04 0.93
C LYS A 326 -12.38 42.92 1.96
N GLY A 327 -13.71 42.81 2.06
CA GLY A 327 -14.52 43.63 2.96
C GLY A 327 -14.61 43.10 4.40
N LYS A 328 -14.20 41.85 4.63
CA LYS A 328 -14.17 41.25 5.98
C LYS A 328 -12.77 41.39 6.57
N ASN A 329 -12.65 42.10 7.70
CA ASN A 329 -11.50 42.00 8.61
C ASN A 329 -11.51 40.59 9.23
N MET A 330 -11.13 39.61 8.43
CA MET A 330 -11.01 38.22 8.84
C MET A 330 -9.87 38.14 9.85
N LYS A 331 -10.20 37.89 11.13
CA LYS A 331 -9.27 37.43 12.17
C LYS A 331 -8.80 35.99 11.88
N ILE A 332 -8.54 35.67 10.61
CA ILE A 332 -8.11 34.36 10.13
C ILE A 332 -6.59 34.35 10.10
N ILE A 333 -6.01 33.18 10.36
CA ILE A 333 -4.58 32.89 10.19
C ILE A 333 -4.18 33.39 8.77
N PRO A 334 -3.28 34.38 8.64
CA PRO A 334 -2.95 35.02 7.35
C PRO A 334 -2.60 34.04 6.22
N GLU A 335 -2.09 32.87 6.60
CA GLU A 335 -1.74 31.78 5.70
C GLU A 335 -2.96 31.08 5.05
N ILE A 336 -4.04 30.85 5.79
CA ILE A 336 -5.30 30.28 5.27
C ILE A 336 -5.93 31.24 4.26
N TYR A 337 -5.93 32.54 4.59
CA TYR A 337 -6.44 33.57 3.69
C TYR A 337 -5.62 33.65 2.39
N ARG A 338 -4.29 33.57 2.50
CA ARG A 338 -3.38 33.52 1.35
C ARG A 338 -3.67 32.31 0.46
N LEU A 339 -3.76 31.11 1.03
CA LEU A 339 -4.05 29.87 0.30
C LEU A 339 -5.40 29.90 -0.41
N PHE A 340 -6.43 30.44 0.25
CA PHE A 340 -7.75 30.61 -0.35
C PHE A 340 -7.70 31.60 -1.53
N LYS A 341 -7.02 32.74 -1.35
CA LYS A 341 -6.86 33.76 -2.39
C LYS A 341 -6.08 33.25 -3.59
N ASP A 342 -5.05 32.45 -3.37
CA ASP A 342 -4.25 31.83 -4.43
C ASP A 342 -5.07 30.77 -5.17
N SER A 343 -5.87 29.97 -4.46
CA SER A 343 -6.77 29.00 -5.10
C SER A 343 -7.84 29.68 -5.98
N LEU A 344 -8.38 30.82 -5.56
CA LEU A 344 -9.26 31.63 -6.42
C LEU A 344 -8.54 32.23 -7.65
N LYS A 345 -7.22 32.43 -7.60
CA LYS A 345 -6.43 32.84 -8.78
C LYS A 345 -6.27 31.65 -9.73
N ASP A 346 -5.93 30.48 -9.20
CA ASP A 346 -5.75 29.24 -9.96
C ASP A 346 -7.05 28.88 -10.71
N MET A 347 -8.22 28.94 -10.05
CA MET A 347 -9.52 28.74 -10.71
C MET A 347 -9.75 29.71 -11.87
N LYS A 348 -9.42 31.00 -11.66
CA LYS A 348 -9.57 32.02 -12.71
C LYS A 348 -8.60 31.77 -13.87
N HIS A 349 -7.41 31.25 -13.58
CA HIS A 349 -6.44 30.89 -14.61
C HIS A 349 -6.94 29.70 -15.44
N GLY A 350 -7.44 28.64 -14.78
CA GLY A 350 -8.06 27.51 -15.48
C GLY A 350 -9.22 27.93 -16.38
N ILE A 351 -10.12 28.81 -15.93
CA ILE A 351 -11.19 29.35 -16.80
C ILE A 351 -10.62 30.10 -18.01
N LYS A 352 -9.53 30.85 -17.84
CA LYS A 352 -8.87 31.55 -18.94
C LYS A 352 -8.25 30.58 -19.95
N ILE A 353 -7.70 29.44 -19.50
CA ILE A 353 -7.22 28.38 -20.38
C ILE A 353 -8.38 27.79 -21.18
N MET A 354 -9.49 27.41 -20.51
CA MET A 354 -10.67 26.85 -21.19
C MET A 354 -11.25 27.80 -22.25
N LYS A 355 -11.16 29.12 -22.04
CA LYS A 355 -11.58 30.09 -23.07
C LYS A 355 -10.75 30.03 -24.36
N ASN A 356 -9.52 29.54 -24.32
CA ASN A 356 -8.71 29.42 -25.54
C ASN A 356 -9.28 28.38 -26.50
N TYR A 357 -9.95 27.34 -25.99
CA TYR A 357 -10.71 26.39 -26.81
C TYR A 357 -11.69 27.09 -27.77
N THR A 358 -12.32 28.19 -27.33
CA THR A 358 -13.26 28.93 -28.21
C THR A 358 -12.59 29.61 -29.41
N LYS A 359 -11.26 29.74 -29.40
CA LYS A 359 -10.46 30.39 -30.44
C LYS A 359 -9.81 29.40 -31.40
N ASP A 360 -9.28 28.29 -30.88
CA ASP A 360 -8.46 27.34 -31.64
C ASP A 360 -9.00 25.90 -31.66
N GLU A 361 -10.09 25.62 -30.94
CA GLU A 361 -10.73 24.29 -30.84
C GLU A 361 -9.80 23.17 -30.33
N ASN A 362 -8.68 23.50 -29.68
CA ASN A 362 -7.81 22.47 -29.13
C ASN A 362 -8.39 21.91 -27.82
N PRO A 363 -8.82 20.63 -27.78
CA PRO A 363 -9.41 20.02 -26.59
C PRO A 363 -8.46 20.00 -25.38
N ASP A 364 -7.14 20.04 -25.58
CA ASP A 364 -6.16 20.13 -24.48
C ASP A 364 -6.42 21.33 -23.55
N HIS A 365 -6.99 22.42 -24.06
CA HIS A 365 -7.35 23.59 -23.24
C HIS A 365 -8.51 23.31 -22.28
N LEU A 366 -9.42 22.40 -22.65
CA LEU A 366 -10.53 22.00 -21.81
C LEU A 366 -10.02 21.12 -20.66
N ASP A 367 -9.22 20.10 -20.97
CA ASP A 367 -8.61 19.21 -19.99
C ASP A 367 -7.67 19.94 -19.03
N THR A 368 -6.77 20.76 -19.58
CA THR A 368 -5.79 21.52 -18.77
C THR A 368 -6.50 22.52 -17.86
N GLY A 369 -7.52 23.21 -18.38
CA GLY A 369 -8.29 24.19 -17.61
C GLY A 369 -9.17 23.54 -16.54
N LEU A 370 -9.81 22.40 -16.85
CA LEU A 370 -10.57 21.60 -15.87
C LEU A 370 -9.67 21.11 -14.75
N ASN A 371 -8.50 20.57 -15.08
CA ASN A 371 -7.56 20.07 -14.08
C ASN A 371 -7.09 21.19 -13.13
N GLU A 372 -6.83 22.39 -13.65
CA GLU A 372 -6.44 23.52 -12.82
C GLU A 372 -7.58 24.03 -11.91
N ILE A 373 -8.82 24.05 -12.40
CA ILE A 373 -9.99 24.39 -11.59
C ILE A 373 -10.26 23.31 -10.54
N PHE A 374 -10.08 22.04 -10.90
CA PHE A 374 -10.22 20.89 -10.00
C PHE A 374 -9.22 20.98 -8.85
N GLU A 375 -7.92 21.17 -9.15
CA GLU A 375 -6.86 21.32 -8.16
C GLU A 375 -7.11 22.50 -7.21
N ALA A 376 -7.60 23.62 -7.75
CA ALA A 376 -7.93 24.79 -6.96
C ALA A 376 -9.19 24.60 -6.09
N SER A 377 -10.20 23.89 -6.60
CA SER A 377 -11.43 23.52 -5.86
C SER A 377 -11.11 22.63 -4.67
N ARG A 378 -10.19 21.69 -4.87
CA ARG A 378 -9.70 20.78 -3.84
C ARG A 378 -9.06 21.52 -2.68
N LYS A 379 -8.14 22.46 -2.97
CA LYS A 379 -7.49 23.31 -1.96
C LYS A 379 -8.52 24.08 -1.13
N ILE A 380 -9.55 24.64 -1.78
CA ILE A 380 -10.63 25.38 -1.09
C ILE A 380 -11.47 24.46 -0.20
N SER A 381 -11.84 23.27 -0.67
CA SER A 381 -12.59 22.30 0.13
C SER A 381 -11.83 21.86 1.39
N THR A 382 -10.52 21.61 1.27
CA THR A 382 -9.65 21.32 2.42
C THR A 382 -9.66 22.47 3.45
N LEU A 383 -9.57 23.72 2.99
CA LEU A 383 -9.61 24.89 3.89
C LEU A 383 -10.98 25.05 4.58
N GLN A 384 -12.08 24.75 3.88
CA GLN A 384 -13.42 24.79 4.47
C GLN A 384 -13.60 23.72 5.56
N ASN A 385 -13.11 22.51 5.32
CA ASN A 385 -13.15 21.43 6.31
C ASN A 385 -12.33 21.77 7.56
N LEU A 386 -11.14 22.35 7.39
CA LEU A 386 -10.32 22.86 8.49
C LEU A 386 -11.04 23.96 9.29
N GLY A 387 -11.78 24.84 8.61
CA GLY A 387 -12.60 25.87 9.25
C GLY A 387 -13.75 25.29 10.08
N ILE A 388 -14.50 24.34 9.51
CA ILE A 388 -15.61 23.65 10.19
C ILE A 388 -15.10 22.89 11.43
N GLU A 389 -13.93 22.26 11.32
CA GLU A 389 -13.32 21.53 12.43
C GLU A 389 -12.82 22.46 13.54
N ALA A 390 -12.21 23.60 13.19
CA ALA A 390 -11.83 24.64 14.14
C ALA A 390 -13.05 25.21 14.88
N GLU A 391 -14.16 25.46 14.19
CA GLU A 391 -15.41 25.93 14.80
C GLU A 391 -16.03 24.89 15.74
N ARG A 392 -15.99 23.60 15.38
CA ARG A 392 -16.44 22.49 16.24
C ARG A 392 -15.59 22.39 17.50
N GLU A 393 -14.27 22.56 17.39
CA GLU A 393 -13.37 22.48 18.53
C GLU A 393 -13.48 23.70 19.46
N LEU A 394 -13.69 24.90 18.90
CA LEU A 394 -14.04 26.09 19.68
C LEU A 394 -15.36 25.89 20.44
N SER A 395 -16.39 25.38 19.76
CA SER A 395 -17.70 25.10 20.38
C SER A 395 -17.60 24.06 21.51
N ARG A 396 -16.74 23.04 21.37
CA ARG A 396 -16.47 22.05 22.43
C ARG A 396 -15.73 22.64 23.63
N ARG A 397 -14.83 23.61 23.41
CA ARG A 397 -14.09 24.30 24.48
C ARG A 397 -14.98 25.27 25.24
N ASP A 398 -15.85 25.98 24.54
CA ASP A 398 -16.81 26.89 25.17
C ASP A 398 -17.85 26.11 26.00
N ALA A 399 -18.36 24.99 25.47
CA ALA A 399 -19.23 24.08 26.23
C ALA A 399 -18.56 23.41 27.46
N LYS A 400 -17.22 23.34 27.49
CA LYS A 400 -16.44 22.88 28.66
C LYS A 400 -16.13 24.00 29.66
N ARG A 401 -16.23 25.26 29.26
CA ARG A 401 -16.05 26.44 30.13
C ARG A 401 -17.33 26.86 30.84
N GLU A 402 -18.48 26.51 30.28
CA GLU A 402 -19.80 26.75 30.87
C GLU A 402 -20.28 25.63 31.82
N ARG A 403 -19.48 24.58 32.00
CA ARG A 403 -19.65 23.53 33.02
C ARG A 403 -18.58 23.68 34.09
#